data_AF-A0A1D1XDA2-F1
#
_entry.id   AF-A0A1D1XDA2-F1
#
_cell.length_a   1.000
_cell.length_b   1.000
_cell.length_c   1.000
_cell.angle_alpha   90.00
_cell.angle_beta   90.00
_cell.angle_gamma   90.00
#
_symmetry.space_group_name_H-M   'P 1'
#
loop_
_entity.id
_entity.type
_entity.pdbx_description
1 polymer ?
#
loop_
_entity_poly.entity_id
_entity_poly.type
_entity_poly.pdbx_seq_one_letter_code
_entity_poly.pdbx_strand_id
1 'polypeptide(L)'
;MSEKRPLTQVNKTSPGTEVAAETAAALASASMVFRTVDSTYSDLLIRHAQQLFTFADTYRGSYSVSIPQLQSYYNSTGYFDELLWAATWLYHATGDQSYLSYVTVQNGKLYADWGRPTWFSWDDKRAGTQVLLSRLNFFSSKKSSNAENLGLQMYKKTAEAVMCGLLPNSPTATSSRTDGGLVWIDEWNSLQHPVAASFLAVVYSDYMLTSRTATVQCNGESFTPTDLRNFAISQVDYLLGKNPMKMSYLVGYGGNYPQQVHHRGASIPANVDTGCKGFQWLSSTEPNPNVAFGALVGGPFKNDSFIDLRNNSMQTEPSTYNSAVLVGLLSGLVTTSSIPLSLNSN
;
A
#
# COMPACT_ATOMS: atom_id res chain seq x y z
N MET A 1 22.71 19.30 -15.60
CA MET A 1 22.89 17.84 -15.39
C MET A 1 23.66 17.26 -16.57
N SER A 2 24.91 16.80 -16.34
CA SER A 2 25.78 16.20 -17.38
C SER A 2 25.97 14.69 -17.23
N GLU A 3 25.40 14.07 -16.18
CA GLU A 3 25.46 12.64 -15.97
C GLU A 3 24.47 11.88 -16.86
N LYS A 4 24.88 10.69 -17.33
CA LYS A 4 24.02 9.78 -18.07
C LYS A 4 22.93 9.25 -17.14
N ARG A 5 21.67 9.30 -17.60
CA ARG A 5 20.51 8.66 -16.95
C ARG A 5 20.13 7.42 -17.76
N PRO A 6 20.76 6.25 -17.50
CA PRO A 6 20.53 5.05 -18.31
C PRO A 6 19.08 4.58 -18.17
N LEU A 7 18.54 4.04 -19.27
CA LEU A 7 17.27 3.34 -19.29
C LEU A 7 17.53 1.85 -19.06
N THR A 8 16.85 1.27 -18.08
CA THR A 8 16.81 -0.17 -17.86
C THR A 8 15.39 -0.66 -18.07
N GLN A 9 15.23 -1.80 -18.72
CA GLN A 9 13.91 -2.38 -19.02
C GLN A 9 13.89 -3.87 -18.69
N VAL A 10 12.71 -4.35 -18.31
CA VAL A 10 12.40 -5.79 -18.27
C VAL A 10 11.88 -6.23 -19.64
N ASN A 11 12.18 -7.46 -20.02
CA ASN A 11 11.79 -8.03 -21.31
C ASN A 11 11.74 -9.56 -21.22
N LYS A 12 11.55 -10.25 -22.35
CA LYS A 12 11.42 -11.72 -22.39
C LYS A 12 12.65 -12.49 -21.90
N THR A 13 13.86 -11.93 -22.06
CA THR A 13 15.13 -12.56 -21.64
C THR A 13 15.63 -12.06 -20.29
N SER A 14 15.11 -10.91 -19.84
CA SER A 14 15.36 -10.32 -18.52
C SER A 14 14.02 -9.97 -17.88
N PRO A 15 13.27 -10.99 -17.41
CA PRO A 15 11.90 -10.81 -16.92
C PRO A 15 11.84 -9.96 -15.65
N GLY A 16 10.67 -9.42 -15.36
CA GLY A 16 10.38 -8.73 -14.11
C GLY A 16 8.89 -8.77 -13.83
N THR A 17 8.45 -9.90 -13.28
CA THR A 17 7.05 -10.20 -13.05
C THR A 17 6.42 -9.20 -12.09
N GLU A 18 7.10 -8.84 -11.01
CA GLU A 18 6.62 -7.91 -9.98
C GLU A 18 6.27 -6.56 -10.60
N VAL A 19 7.25 -5.92 -11.23
CA VAL A 19 7.10 -4.57 -11.79
C VAL A 19 6.09 -4.55 -12.94
N ALA A 20 6.02 -5.61 -13.75
CA ALA A 20 5.03 -5.72 -14.82
C ALA A 20 3.61 -5.93 -14.28
N ALA A 21 3.43 -6.81 -13.29
CA ALA A 21 2.14 -7.08 -12.68
C ALA A 21 1.66 -5.90 -11.83
N GLU A 22 2.52 -5.26 -11.04
CA GLU A 22 2.16 -4.04 -10.29
C GLU A 22 1.79 -2.89 -11.24
N THR A 23 2.49 -2.74 -12.36
CA THR A 23 2.09 -1.76 -13.40
C THR A 23 0.74 -2.13 -14.00
N ALA A 24 0.46 -3.41 -14.25
CA ALA A 24 -0.85 -3.86 -14.71
C ALA A 24 -1.96 -3.53 -13.68
N ALA A 25 -1.71 -3.75 -12.39
CA ALA A 25 -2.63 -3.38 -11.31
C ALA A 25 -2.90 -1.86 -11.26
N ALA A 26 -1.84 -1.04 -11.38
CA ALA A 26 -1.94 0.41 -11.41
C ALA A 26 -2.78 0.91 -12.60
N LEU A 27 -2.54 0.39 -13.81
CA LEU A 27 -3.30 0.77 -15.00
C LEU A 27 -4.76 0.29 -14.93
N ALA A 28 -4.99 -0.94 -14.45
CA ALA A 28 -6.34 -1.48 -14.29
C ALA A 28 -7.15 -0.66 -13.27
N SER A 29 -6.59 -0.35 -12.10
CA SER A 29 -7.27 0.48 -11.09
C SER A 29 -7.50 1.92 -11.59
N ALA A 30 -6.51 2.54 -12.22
CA ALA A 30 -6.66 3.88 -12.81
C ALA A 30 -7.75 3.92 -13.88
N SER A 31 -7.87 2.86 -14.71
CA SER A 31 -8.91 2.80 -15.73
C SER A 31 -10.33 2.95 -15.17
N MET A 32 -10.58 2.42 -13.96
CA MET A 32 -11.87 2.54 -13.28
C MET A 32 -12.16 3.99 -12.88
N VAL A 33 -11.14 4.72 -12.42
CA VAL A 33 -11.24 6.14 -12.07
C VAL A 33 -11.56 6.99 -13.31
N PHE A 34 -10.87 6.74 -14.41
CA PHE A 34 -11.06 7.52 -15.64
C PHE A 34 -12.31 7.12 -16.45
N ARG A 35 -12.94 5.98 -16.15
CA ARG A 35 -14.04 5.42 -16.97
C ARG A 35 -15.14 6.43 -17.32
N THR A 36 -15.56 7.27 -16.36
CA THR A 36 -16.66 8.22 -16.55
C THR A 36 -16.22 9.58 -17.10
N VAL A 37 -14.94 9.94 -16.93
CA VAL A 37 -14.40 11.26 -17.30
C VAL A 37 -13.68 11.22 -18.65
N ASP A 38 -12.98 10.13 -18.95
CA ASP A 38 -12.28 9.87 -20.21
C ASP A 38 -12.28 8.36 -20.51
N SER A 39 -13.33 7.92 -21.21
CA SER A 39 -13.51 6.51 -21.57
C SER A 39 -12.46 6.02 -22.58
N THR A 40 -11.95 6.89 -23.46
CA THR A 40 -10.91 6.53 -24.44
C THR A 40 -9.59 6.25 -23.74
N TYR A 41 -9.23 7.09 -22.76
CA TYR A 41 -8.05 6.85 -21.94
C TYR A 41 -8.23 5.63 -21.03
N SER A 42 -9.41 5.46 -20.43
CA SER A 42 -9.75 4.25 -19.66
C SER A 42 -9.53 2.96 -20.47
N ASP A 43 -9.99 2.91 -21.73
CA ASP A 43 -9.80 1.75 -22.60
C ASP A 43 -8.33 1.52 -22.99
N LEU A 44 -7.56 2.60 -23.15
CA LEU A 44 -6.10 2.51 -23.36
C LEU A 44 -5.41 1.89 -22.14
N LEU A 45 -5.78 2.31 -20.94
CA LEU A 45 -5.23 1.79 -19.69
C LEU A 45 -5.54 0.30 -19.51
N ILE A 46 -6.79 -0.13 -19.71
CA ILE A 46 -7.15 -1.57 -19.62
C ILE A 46 -6.37 -2.40 -20.61
N ARG A 47 -6.27 -1.95 -21.88
CA ARG A 47 -5.52 -2.67 -22.91
C ARG A 47 -4.06 -2.91 -22.49
N HIS A 48 -3.39 -1.89 -21.98
CA HIS A 48 -2.01 -2.01 -21.51
C HIS A 48 -1.89 -2.84 -20.22
N ALA A 49 -2.86 -2.74 -19.32
CA ALA A 49 -2.91 -3.57 -18.12
C ALA A 49 -2.97 -5.07 -18.49
N GLN A 50 -3.84 -5.45 -19.42
CA GLN A 50 -3.96 -6.83 -19.89
C GLN A 50 -2.67 -7.31 -20.57
N GLN A 51 -2.05 -6.49 -21.43
CA GLN A 51 -0.78 -6.81 -22.07
C GLN A 51 0.35 -7.04 -21.06
N LEU A 52 0.47 -6.18 -20.05
CA LEU A 52 1.49 -6.28 -19.02
C LEU A 52 1.27 -7.49 -18.11
N PHE A 53 0.02 -7.79 -17.75
CA PHE A 53 -0.29 -9.01 -17.00
C PHE A 53 0.06 -10.26 -17.79
N THR A 54 -0.33 -10.34 -19.07
CA THR A 54 0.06 -11.45 -19.94
C THR A 54 1.57 -11.59 -20.02
N PHE A 55 2.31 -10.48 -20.16
CA PHE A 55 3.78 -10.49 -20.15
C PHE A 55 4.34 -11.03 -18.83
N ALA A 56 3.87 -10.50 -17.69
CA ALA A 56 4.30 -10.89 -16.36
C ALA A 56 4.10 -12.38 -16.09
N ASP A 57 2.94 -12.90 -16.48
CA ASP A 57 2.55 -14.29 -16.23
C ASP A 57 3.19 -15.28 -17.22
N THR A 58 3.44 -14.86 -18.47
CA THR A 58 4.11 -15.69 -19.49
C THR A 58 5.63 -15.78 -19.24
N TYR A 59 6.27 -14.67 -18.87
CA TYR A 59 7.72 -14.58 -18.69
C TYR A 59 8.04 -14.36 -17.22
N ARG A 60 7.91 -15.44 -16.44
CA ARG A 60 8.07 -15.36 -14.98
C ARG A 60 9.52 -15.25 -14.57
N GLY A 61 9.82 -14.26 -13.73
CA GLY A 61 11.13 -14.09 -13.11
C GLY A 61 11.24 -12.74 -12.41
N SER A 62 12.02 -12.71 -11.33
CA SER A 62 12.12 -11.51 -10.49
C SER A 62 12.94 -10.42 -11.17
N TYR A 63 12.43 -9.18 -11.16
CA TYR A 63 13.15 -8.06 -11.77
C TYR A 63 14.48 -7.80 -11.06
N SER A 64 14.56 -8.02 -9.75
CA SER A 64 15.77 -7.76 -8.97
C SER A 64 16.84 -8.83 -9.23
N VAL A 65 16.46 -10.02 -9.69
CA VAL A 65 17.39 -11.05 -10.20
C VAL A 65 17.84 -10.73 -11.62
N SER A 66 16.91 -10.32 -12.50
CA SER A 66 17.24 -9.92 -13.87
C SER A 66 18.10 -8.66 -13.94
N ILE A 67 17.99 -7.79 -12.94
CA ILE A 67 18.64 -6.48 -12.84
C ILE A 67 19.26 -6.35 -11.43
N PRO A 68 20.36 -7.07 -11.14
CA PRO A 68 20.94 -7.17 -9.79
C PRO A 68 21.31 -5.83 -9.15
N GLN A 69 21.65 -4.82 -9.95
CA GLN A 69 21.99 -3.48 -9.46
C GLN A 69 20.83 -2.78 -8.73
N LEU A 70 19.59 -3.27 -8.85
CA LEU A 70 18.43 -2.70 -8.16
C LEU A 70 18.21 -3.29 -6.76
N GLN A 71 18.83 -4.45 -6.45
CA GLN A 71 18.63 -5.14 -5.16
C GLN A 71 19.03 -4.28 -3.95
N SER A 72 20.02 -3.39 -4.09
CA SER A 72 20.43 -2.51 -3.01
C SER A 72 19.45 -1.37 -2.70
N TYR A 73 18.41 -1.21 -3.52
CA TYR A 73 17.41 -0.12 -3.38
C TYR A 73 16.01 -0.67 -3.19
N TYR A 74 15.57 -1.51 -4.12
CA TYR A 74 14.28 -2.18 -4.10
C TYR A 74 14.54 -3.63 -4.47
N ASN A 75 14.74 -4.47 -3.45
CA ASN A 75 14.84 -5.91 -3.66
C ASN A 75 13.46 -6.56 -3.58
N SER A 76 13.15 -7.45 -4.51
CA SER A 76 11.92 -8.25 -4.45
C SER A 76 12.04 -9.40 -3.46
N THR A 77 10.96 -9.71 -2.74
CA THR A 77 10.82 -10.96 -1.97
C THR A 77 10.06 -12.08 -2.71
N GLY A 78 9.48 -11.77 -3.86
CA GLY A 78 8.68 -12.69 -4.67
C GLY A 78 7.82 -11.95 -5.68
N TYR A 79 7.08 -12.69 -6.51
CA TYR A 79 6.17 -12.10 -7.52
C TYR A 79 4.78 -12.73 -7.54
N PHE A 80 4.54 -13.69 -6.64
CA PHE A 80 3.30 -14.47 -6.64
C PHE A 80 2.12 -13.61 -6.19
N ASP A 81 2.35 -12.71 -5.24
CA ASP A 81 1.37 -11.78 -4.73
C ASP A 81 1.07 -10.64 -5.70
N GLU A 82 2.03 -10.11 -6.46
CA GLU A 82 1.75 -9.14 -7.54
C GLU A 82 0.90 -9.76 -8.65
N LEU A 83 1.12 -11.04 -9.00
CA LEU A 83 0.27 -11.72 -9.97
C LEU A 83 -1.17 -11.82 -9.47
N LEU A 84 -1.39 -12.13 -8.20
CA LEU A 84 -2.72 -12.13 -7.60
C LEU A 84 -3.33 -10.73 -7.54
N TRP A 85 -2.54 -9.73 -7.18
CA TRP A 85 -2.95 -8.34 -7.09
C TRP A 85 -3.39 -7.77 -8.45
N ALA A 86 -2.58 -7.99 -9.49
CA ALA A 86 -2.87 -7.56 -10.85
C ALA A 86 -4.12 -8.23 -11.41
N ALA A 87 -4.25 -9.55 -11.28
CA ALA A 87 -5.45 -10.26 -11.72
C ALA A 87 -6.70 -9.80 -10.95
N THR A 88 -6.57 -9.51 -9.65
CA THR A 88 -7.69 -8.98 -8.86
C THR A 88 -8.16 -7.62 -9.39
N TRP A 89 -7.25 -6.68 -9.67
CA TRP A 89 -7.60 -5.38 -10.24
C TRP A 89 -8.15 -5.50 -11.66
N LEU A 90 -7.59 -6.38 -12.49
CA LEU A 90 -8.11 -6.65 -13.83
C LEU A 90 -9.53 -7.22 -13.78
N TYR A 91 -9.83 -8.12 -12.84
CA TYR A 91 -11.20 -8.58 -12.62
C TYR A 91 -12.14 -7.41 -12.28
N HIS A 92 -11.75 -6.53 -11.35
CA HIS A 92 -12.58 -5.37 -11.00
C HIS A 92 -12.76 -4.36 -12.15
N ALA A 93 -11.74 -4.20 -13.00
CA ALA A 93 -11.78 -3.26 -14.12
C ALA A 93 -12.52 -3.80 -15.36
N THR A 94 -12.56 -5.12 -15.55
CA THR A 94 -13.08 -5.74 -16.79
C THR A 94 -14.33 -6.60 -16.57
N GLY A 95 -14.51 -7.14 -15.36
CA GLY A 95 -15.50 -8.17 -15.08
C GLY A 95 -15.19 -9.53 -15.71
N ASP A 96 -14.01 -9.72 -16.30
CA ASP A 96 -13.63 -10.98 -16.94
C ASP A 96 -13.38 -12.06 -15.89
N GLN A 97 -14.21 -13.10 -15.93
CA GLN A 97 -14.21 -14.19 -14.96
C GLN A 97 -12.92 -15.02 -14.98
N SER A 98 -12.15 -14.99 -16.06
CA SER A 98 -10.85 -15.68 -16.13
C SER A 98 -9.87 -15.17 -15.08
N TYR A 99 -9.88 -13.86 -14.78
CA TYR A 99 -9.05 -13.28 -13.73
C TYR A 99 -9.52 -13.68 -12.33
N LEU A 100 -10.84 -13.77 -12.11
CA LEU A 100 -11.36 -14.25 -10.83
C LEU A 100 -10.97 -15.72 -10.62
N SER A 101 -11.15 -16.56 -11.65
CA SER A 101 -10.72 -17.96 -11.64
C SER A 101 -9.21 -18.10 -11.39
N TYR A 102 -8.39 -17.22 -11.99
CA TYR A 102 -6.95 -17.17 -11.76
C TYR A 102 -6.62 -16.99 -10.28
N VAL A 103 -7.24 -16.01 -9.61
CA VAL A 103 -6.91 -15.68 -8.21
C VAL A 103 -7.57 -16.59 -7.18
N THR A 104 -8.72 -17.22 -7.46
CA THR A 104 -9.41 -18.07 -6.48
C THR A 104 -9.17 -19.57 -6.68
N VAL A 105 -9.05 -20.03 -7.93
CA VAL A 105 -9.00 -21.47 -8.25
C VAL A 105 -7.60 -21.90 -8.65
N GLN A 106 -6.99 -21.21 -9.62
CA GLN A 106 -5.75 -21.68 -10.25
C GLN A 106 -4.54 -21.45 -9.35
N ASN A 107 -4.40 -20.23 -8.82
CA ASN A 107 -3.18 -19.80 -8.14
C ASN A 107 -3.37 -19.42 -6.67
N GLY A 108 -4.60 -19.10 -6.24
CA GLY A 108 -4.87 -18.59 -4.88
C GLY A 108 -4.31 -19.48 -3.77
N LYS A 109 -4.51 -20.80 -3.84
CA LYS A 109 -4.03 -21.74 -2.83
C LYS A 109 -2.50 -21.71 -2.64
N LEU A 110 -1.76 -21.47 -3.72
CA LEU A 110 -0.30 -21.48 -3.70
C LEU A 110 0.28 -20.10 -3.38
N TYR A 111 -0.36 -19.03 -3.88
CA TYR A 111 0.22 -17.67 -3.88
C TYR A 111 -0.30 -16.76 -2.76
N ALA A 112 -1.49 -17.01 -2.24
CA ALA A 112 -2.14 -16.07 -1.32
C ALA A 112 -1.79 -16.26 0.16
N ASP A 113 -1.07 -17.34 0.50
CA ASP A 113 -0.70 -17.75 1.86
C ASP A 113 -1.88 -17.67 2.86
N TRP A 114 -3.00 -18.29 2.49
CA TRP A 114 -4.26 -18.16 3.23
C TRP A 114 -4.12 -18.57 4.71
N GLY A 115 -4.73 -17.77 5.58
CA GLY A 115 -4.68 -17.96 7.03
C GLY A 115 -3.42 -17.44 7.70
N ARG A 116 -2.47 -16.87 6.95
CA ARG A 116 -1.27 -16.20 7.48
C ARG A 116 -1.29 -14.72 7.13
N PRO A 117 -1.74 -13.85 8.06
CA PRO A 117 -1.71 -12.40 7.87
C PRO A 117 -0.29 -11.88 7.60
N THR A 118 -0.16 -10.98 6.64
CA THR A 118 1.09 -10.24 6.35
C THR A 118 0.83 -8.74 6.34
N TRP A 119 1.84 -7.94 6.01
CA TRP A 119 1.77 -6.49 6.02
C TRP A 119 1.78 -5.95 4.60
N PHE A 120 0.78 -5.15 4.25
CA PHE A 120 0.72 -4.54 2.91
C PHE A 120 1.82 -3.50 2.74
N SER A 121 2.56 -3.60 1.64
CA SER A 121 3.68 -2.71 1.32
C SER A 121 3.90 -2.59 -0.19
N TRP A 122 4.93 -1.85 -0.61
CA TRP A 122 5.35 -1.82 -2.00
C TRP A 122 5.90 -3.18 -2.48
N ASP A 123 6.27 -4.10 -1.57
CA ASP A 123 6.86 -5.40 -1.87
C ASP A 123 5.91 -6.59 -1.58
N ASP A 124 4.98 -6.48 -0.63
CA ASP A 124 4.00 -7.54 -0.33
C ASP A 124 2.55 -7.06 -0.51
N LYS A 125 1.83 -7.67 -1.47
CA LYS A 125 0.45 -7.31 -1.84
C LYS A 125 -0.61 -8.21 -1.23
N ARG A 126 -0.23 -9.22 -0.42
CA ARG A 126 -1.17 -10.25 0.05
C ARG A 126 -2.27 -9.68 0.92
N ALA A 127 -1.95 -8.88 1.94
CA ALA A 127 -2.96 -8.27 2.80
C ALA A 127 -3.92 -7.35 2.01
N GLY A 128 -3.40 -6.56 1.06
CA GLY A 128 -4.21 -5.74 0.16
C GLY A 128 -5.14 -6.57 -0.72
N THR A 129 -4.62 -7.64 -1.33
CA THR A 129 -5.37 -8.57 -2.17
C THR A 129 -6.48 -9.29 -1.38
N GLN A 130 -6.17 -9.73 -0.16
CA GLN A 130 -7.13 -10.39 0.73
C GLN A 130 -8.30 -9.46 1.07
N VAL A 131 -8.01 -8.21 1.45
CA VAL A 131 -9.05 -7.20 1.71
C VAL A 131 -9.84 -6.90 0.45
N LEU A 132 -9.18 -6.66 -0.69
CA LEU A 132 -9.85 -6.34 -1.95
C LEU A 132 -10.79 -7.45 -2.41
N LEU A 133 -10.37 -8.72 -2.40
CA LEU A 133 -11.22 -9.85 -2.77
C LEU A 133 -12.29 -10.18 -1.73
N SER A 134 -12.07 -9.86 -0.45
CA SER A 134 -13.09 -10.04 0.60
C SER A 134 -14.39 -9.29 0.25
N ARG A 135 -14.28 -8.17 -0.47
CA ARG A 135 -15.39 -7.40 -1.03
C ARG A 135 -16.44 -8.27 -1.71
N LEU A 136 -16.03 -9.27 -2.50
CA LEU A 136 -16.96 -10.12 -3.25
C LEU A 136 -17.82 -10.99 -2.33
N ASN A 137 -17.34 -11.33 -1.13
CA ASN A 137 -18.15 -12.01 -0.13
C ASN A 137 -19.18 -11.07 0.53
N PHE A 138 -18.92 -9.77 0.54
CA PHE A 138 -19.84 -8.77 1.10
C PHE A 138 -20.94 -8.37 0.12
N PHE A 139 -20.66 -8.32 -1.18
CA PHE A 139 -21.56 -7.69 -2.16
C PHE A 139 -21.94 -8.55 -3.37
N SER A 140 -21.29 -9.70 -3.61
CA SER A 140 -21.58 -10.47 -4.84
C SER A 140 -22.88 -11.25 -4.73
N SER A 141 -23.76 -11.08 -5.72
CA SER A 141 -24.98 -11.86 -5.90
C SER A 141 -24.70 -13.14 -6.69
N LYS A 142 -24.14 -14.16 -6.03
CA LYS A 142 -24.14 -15.59 -6.43
C LYS A 142 -23.68 -16.00 -7.86
N LYS A 143 -22.96 -15.17 -8.63
CA LYS A 143 -22.48 -15.55 -9.97
C LYS A 143 -21.20 -16.40 -10.00
N SER A 144 -20.61 -16.73 -8.85
CA SER A 144 -19.36 -17.50 -8.76
C SER A 144 -19.60 -19.00 -8.57
N SER A 145 -18.75 -19.83 -9.18
CA SER A 145 -18.75 -21.28 -9.00
C SER A 145 -18.41 -21.67 -7.55
N ASN A 146 -18.72 -22.92 -7.16
CA ASN A 146 -18.41 -23.42 -5.81
C ASN A 146 -16.91 -23.34 -5.48
N ALA A 147 -16.03 -23.58 -6.46
CA ALA A 147 -14.59 -23.51 -6.27
C ALA A 147 -14.11 -22.05 -6.06
N GLU A 148 -14.65 -21.10 -6.81
CA GLU A 148 -14.35 -19.68 -6.64
C GLU A 148 -14.85 -19.18 -5.29
N ASN A 149 -16.06 -19.58 -4.88
CA ASN A 149 -16.62 -19.23 -3.57
C ASN A 149 -15.72 -19.71 -2.41
N LEU A 150 -15.14 -20.91 -2.51
CA LEU A 150 -14.21 -21.41 -1.51
C LEU A 150 -12.95 -20.53 -1.41
N GLY A 151 -12.36 -20.17 -2.55
CA GLY A 151 -11.20 -19.27 -2.58
C GLY A 151 -11.53 -17.89 -1.99
N LEU A 152 -12.69 -17.32 -2.36
CA LEU A 152 -13.16 -16.05 -1.82
C LEU A 152 -13.37 -16.09 -0.30
N GLN A 153 -13.90 -17.18 0.25
CA GLN A 153 -14.04 -17.35 1.70
C GLN A 153 -12.68 -17.37 2.40
N MET A 154 -11.66 -18.00 1.79
CA MET A 154 -10.30 -18.01 2.35
C MET A 154 -9.64 -16.63 2.32
N TYR A 155 -9.84 -15.83 1.27
CA TYR A 155 -9.42 -14.43 1.25
C TYR A 155 -10.10 -13.61 2.33
N LYS A 156 -11.43 -13.73 2.47
CA LYS A 156 -12.17 -13.03 3.53
C LYS A 156 -11.67 -13.44 4.93
N LYS A 157 -11.51 -14.73 5.20
CA LYS A 157 -11.01 -15.23 6.48
C LYS A 157 -9.62 -14.67 6.80
N THR A 158 -8.75 -14.58 5.80
CA THR A 158 -7.41 -14.03 6.00
C THR A 158 -7.44 -12.51 6.20
N ALA A 159 -8.32 -11.79 5.48
CA ALA A 159 -8.55 -10.36 5.70
C ALA A 159 -9.09 -10.09 7.12
N GLU A 160 -10.01 -10.92 7.63
CA GLU A 160 -10.49 -10.84 9.01
C GLU A 160 -9.35 -11.07 10.01
N ALA A 161 -8.47 -12.04 9.75
CA ALA A 161 -7.29 -12.28 10.59
C ALA A 161 -6.31 -11.09 10.58
N VAL A 162 -6.14 -10.40 9.43
CA VAL A 162 -5.42 -9.11 9.38
C VAL A 162 -6.11 -8.10 10.29
N MET A 163 -7.42 -7.86 10.14
CA MET A 163 -8.17 -6.91 10.97
C MET A 163 -8.05 -7.22 12.47
N CYS A 164 -8.19 -8.49 12.85
CA CYS A 164 -8.05 -8.94 14.22
C CYS A 164 -6.63 -8.70 14.78
N GLY A 165 -5.59 -8.78 13.95
CA GLY A 165 -4.22 -8.44 14.36
C GLY A 165 -4.01 -6.95 14.63
N LEU A 166 -4.78 -6.08 13.98
CA LEU A 166 -4.65 -4.62 14.10
C LEU A 166 -5.31 -4.06 15.36
N LEU A 167 -6.30 -4.73 15.91
CA LEU A 167 -7.09 -4.25 17.05
C LEU A 167 -6.36 -4.53 18.37
N PRO A 168 -5.99 -3.51 19.17
CA PRO A 168 -5.19 -3.71 20.39
C PRO A 168 -5.82 -4.63 21.45
N ASN A 169 -7.14 -4.64 21.54
CA ASN A 169 -7.88 -5.48 22.50
C ASN A 169 -8.23 -6.86 21.95
N SER A 170 -7.87 -7.17 20.71
CA SER A 170 -8.13 -8.48 20.12
C SER A 170 -7.25 -9.57 20.76
N PRO A 171 -7.77 -10.79 20.97
CA PRO A 171 -6.95 -11.90 21.44
C PRO A 171 -5.80 -12.29 20.49
N THR A 172 -5.85 -11.84 19.23
CA THR A 172 -4.79 -12.05 18.23
C THR A 172 -4.08 -10.76 17.84
N ALA A 173 -4.17 -9.70 18.66
CA ALA A 173 -3.49 -8.44 18.43
C ALA A 173 -1.99 -8.65 18.21
N THR A 174 -1.40 -7.93 17.24
CA THR A 174 0.04 -7.94 17.03
C THR A 174 0.76 -7.31 18.24
N SER A 175 1.87 -7.93 18.65
CA SER A 175 2.80 -7.37 19.64
C SER A 175 3.81 -6.40 19.01
N SER A 176 3.84 -6.29 17.68
CA SER A 176 4.74 -5.41 16.93
C SER A 176 4.26 -3.96 16.99
N ARG A 177 4.49 -3.32 18.14
CA ARG A 177 4.12 -1.93 18.43
C ARG A 177 5.23 -1.20 19.17
N THR A 178 5.23 0.12 19.06
CA THR A 178 5.95 1.01 19.97
C THR A 178 5.20 1.16 21.28
N ASP A 179 5.85 1.71 22.31
CA ASP A 179 5.20 2.00 23.60
C ASP A 179 4.11 3.08 23.44
N GLY A 180 4.30 4.01 22.50
CA GLY A 180 3.30 4.99 22.08
C GLY A 180 2.13 4.42 21.26
N GLY A 181 2.12 3.12 20.95
CA GLY A 181 0.97 2.41 20.33
C GLY A 181 0.97 2.37 18.80
N LEU A 182 2.02 2.88 18.13
CA LEU A 182 2.18 2.77 16.69
C LEU A 182 2.48 1.31 16.30
N VAL A 183 1.81 0.78 15.28
CA VAL A 183 2.21 -0.49 14.66
C VAL A 183 3.59 -0.32 14.03
N TRP A 184 4.56 -1.15 14.44
CA TRP A 184 5.96 -1.00 14.08
C TRP A 184 6.55 -2.32 13.61
N ILE A 185 6.87 -2.42 12.32
CA ILE A 185 7.23 -3.69 11.64
C ILE A 185 8.66 -3.68 11.15
N ASP A 186 9.11 -2.56 10.59
CA ASP A 186 10.45 -2.38 10.05
C ASP A 186 11.02 -1.05 10.55
N GLU A 187 12.34 -1.01 10.73
CA GLU A 187 13.07 0.20 11.13
C GLU A 187 13.28 1.17 9.97
N TRP A 188 13.38 0.65 8.75
CA TRP A 188 13.45 1.44 7.52
C TRP A 188 12.04 1.80 7.11
N ASN A 189 11.73 3.10 7.17
CA ASN A 189 10.40 3.59 6.81
C ASN A 189 9.27 2.95 7.66
N SER A 190 9.39 3.09 8.98
CA SER A 190 8.47 2.50 9.96
C SER A 190 7.01 2.91 9.80
N LEU A 191 6.70 4.05 9.16
CA LEU A 191 5.34 4.51 8.90
C LEU A 191 4.64 3.85 7.71
N GLN A 192 5.35 3.09 6.87
CA GLN A 192 4.76 2.36 5.74
C GLN A 192 3.60 1.45 6.18
N HIS A 193 3.90 0.54 7.10
CA HIS A 193 2.99 -0.50 7.55
C HIS A 193 1.79 0.02 8.35
N PRO A 194 1.92 0.94 9.34
CA PRO A 194 0.77 1.48 10.06
C PRO A 194 -0.17 2.27 9.15
N VAL A 195 0.35 3.02 8.18
CA VAL A 195 -0.48 3.75 7.20
C VAL A 195 -1.22 2.78 6.28
N ALA A 196 -0.53 1.78 5.75
CA ALA A 196 -1.13 0.74 4.92
C ALA A 196 -2.19 -0.08 5.67
N ALA A 197 -1.89 -0.52 6.88
CA ALA A 197 -2.82 -1.25 7.74
C ALA A 197 -4.06 -0.43 8.08
N SER A 198 -3.88 0.86 8.39
CA SER A 198 -4.99 1.77 8.67
C SER A 198 -5.87 1.98 7.45
N PHE A 199 -5.29 2.12 6.25
CA PHE A 199 -6.04 2.21 5.00
C PHE A 199 -6.89 0.95 4.78
N LEU A 200 -6.30 -0.23 4.94
CA LEU A 200 -7.02 -1.49 4.81
C LEU A 200 -8.13 -1.65 5.85
N ALA A 201 -7.90 -1.21 7.10
CA ALA A 201 -8.91 -1.22 8.15
C ALA A 201 -10.11 -0.32 7.81
N VAL A 202 -9.86 0.87 7.26
CA VAL A 202 -10.93 1.76 6.79
C VAL A 202 -11.72 1.11 5.65
N VAL A 203 -11.05 0.59 4.63
CA VAL A 203 -11.71 -0.10 3.50
C VAL A 203 -12.56 -1.27 3.98
N TYR A 204 -12.03 -2.10 4.88
CA TYR A 204 -12.78 -3.24 5.42
C TYR A 204 -13.97 -2.78 6.28
N SER A 205 -13.80 -1.73 7.08
CA SER A 205 -14.89 -1.13 7.86
C SER A 205 -16.01 -0.61 6.96
N ASP A 206 -15.68 0.00 5.82
CA ASP A 206 -16.65 0.45 4.84
C ASP A 206 -17.43 -0.74 4.27
N TYR A 207 -16.72 -1.83 3.93
CA TYR A 207 -17.37 -3.06 3.46
C TYR A 207 -18.42 -3.55 4.46
N MET A 208 -18.05 -3.64 5.73
CA MET A 208 -18.96 -4.06 6.80
C MET A 208 -20.15 -3.12 6.95
N LEU A 209 -19.94 -1.80 6.94
CA LEU A 209 -21.02 -0.82 7.06
C LEU A 209 -22.02 -0.93 5.89
N THR A 210 -21.50 -1.00 4.67
CA THR A 210 -22.32 -1.02 3.45
C THR A 210 -23.09 -2.34 3.31
N SER A 211 -22.48 -3.47 3.68
CA SER A 211 -23.12 -4.79 3.68
C SER A 211 -24.00 -5.05 4.91
N ARG A 212 -24.03 -4.12 5.88
CA ARG A 212 -24.66 -4.29 7.19
C ARG A 212 -24.13 -5.49 7.98
N THR A 213 -22.86 -5.83 7.80
CA THR A 213 -22.17 -6.80 8.65
C THR A 213 -21.80 -6.14 9.98
N ALA A 214 -22.46 -6.58 11.06
CA ALA A 214 -22.35 -5.92 12.36
C ALA A 214 -20.96 -6.06 13.00
N THR A 215 -20.34 -7.23 12.88
CA THR A 215 -19.08 -7.53 13.58
C THR A 215 -18.15 -8.45 12.79
N VAL A 216 -16.85 -8.35 13.07
CA VAL A 216 -15.83 -9.36 12.74
C VAL A 216 -15.50 -10.16 14.00
N GLN A 217 -15.30 -11.47 13.86
CA GLN A 217 -14.99 -12.37 14.98
C GLN A 217 -13.49 -12.61 15.09
N CYS A 218 -12.93 -12.35 16.26
CA CYS A 218 -11.51 -12.53 16.58
C CYS A 218 -11.37 -13.45 17.79
N ASN A 219 -11.18 -14.75 17.56
CA ASN A 219 -11.01 -15.76 18.61
C ASN A 219 -12.05 -15.70 19.77
N GLY A 220 -13.32 -15.53 19.43
CA GLY A 220 -14.43 -15.49 20.40
C GLY A 220 -14.83 -14.09 20.85
N GLU A 221 -14.05 -13.06 20.50
CA GLU A 221 -14.43 -11.66 20.69
C GLU A 221 -14.96 -11.04 19.39
N SER A 222 -15.84 -10.05 19.53
CA SER A 222 -16.52 -9.39 18.41
C SER A 222 -16.11 -7.92 18.35
N PHE A 223 -15.73 -7.47 17.15
CA PHE A 223 -15.35 -6.08 16.90
C PHE A 223 -16.21 -5.47 15.81
N THR A 224 -16.57 -4.21 15.98
CA THR A 224 -17.45 -3.44 15.09
C THR A 224 -16.66 -2.70 14.00
N PRO A 225 -17.31 -2.20 12.95
CA PRO A 225 -16.66 -1.30 11.99
C PRO A 225 -16.05 -0.05 12.64
N THR A 226 -16.67 0.43 13.72
CA THR A 226 -16.18 1.57 14.50
C THR A 226 -14.85 1.25 15.17
N ASP A 227 -14.64 0.03 15.64
CA ASP A 227 -13.37 -0.39 16.26
C ASP A 227 -12.22 -0.36 15.23
N LEU A 228 -12.48 -0.79 13.99
CA LEU A 228 -11.51 -0.72 12.90
C LEU A 228 -11.18 0.73 12.52
N ARG A 229 -12.20 1.61 12.44
CA ARG A 229 -11.98 3.05 12.20
C ARG A 229 -11.23 3.71 13.35
N ASN A 230 -11.54 3.38 14.60
CA ASN A 230 -10.83 3.91 15.77
C ASN A 230 -9.36 3.49 15.78
N PHE A 231 -9.06 2.25 15.38
CA PHE A 231 -7.67 1.84 15.15
C PHE A 231 -7.00 2.73 14.09
N ALA A 232 -7.61 2.90 12.92
CA ALA A 232 -7.04 3.73 11.85
C ALA A 232 -6.82 5.19 12.29
N ILE A 233 -7.79 5.77 12.99
CA ILE A 233 -7.69 7.12 13.57
C ILE A 233 -6.54 7.17 14.58
N SER A 234 -6.35 6.15 15.43
CA SER A 234 -5.24 6.15 16.39
C SER A 234 -3.86 6.23 15.73
N GLN A 235 -3.67 5.56 14.58
CA GLN A 235 -2.40 5.60 13.85
C GLN A 235 -2.22 6.94 13.13
N VAL A 236 -3.31 7.53 12.61
CA VAL A 236 -3.30 8.89 12.02
C VAL A 236 -3.06 9.96 13.07
N ASP A 237 -3.69 9.87 14.23
CA ASP A 237 -3.42 10.77 15.35
C ASP A 237 -1.94 10.67 15.76
N TYR A 238 -1.41 9.45 15.88
CA TYR A 238 0.01 9.23 16.18
C TYR A 238 0.89 9.92 15.14
N LEU A 239 0.68 9.68 13.84
CA LEU A 239 1.53 10.27 12.80
C LEU A 239 1.39 11.80 12.70
N LEU A 240 0.26 12.36 13.11
CA LEU A 240 0.00 13.81 13.08
C LEU A 240 0.42 14.55 14.36
N GLY A 241 0.92 13.85 15.38
CA GLY A 241 1.55 14.47 16.56
C GLY A 241 1.08 13.98 17.92
N LYS A 242 0.09 13.07 17.98
CA LYS A 242 -0.32 12.40 19.23
C LYS A 242 0.60 11.22 19.52
N ASN A 243 1.89 11.51 19.61
CA ASN A 243 2.95 10.56 19.87
C ASN A 243 3.87 11.09 20.99
N PRO A 244 4.76 10.26 21.56
CA PRO A 244 5.67 10.69 22.64
C PRO A 244 6.55 11.90 22.28
N MET A 245 6.89 12.08 21.01
CA MET A 245 7.67 13.21 20.51
C MET A 245 6.86 14.52 20.36
N LYS A 246 5.52 14.46 20.44
CA LYS A 246 4.60 15.58 20.19
C LYS A 246 4.94 16.29 18.86
N MET A 247 5.21 15.49 17.83
CA MET A 247 5.71 15.94 16.53
C MET A 247 4.92 15.29 15.41
N SER A 248 4.46 16.07 14.44
CA SER A 248 3.89 15.51 13.22
C SER A 248 4.99 14.94 12.34
N TYR A 249 4.79 13.72 11.83
CA TYR A 249 5.65 13.13 10.80
C TYR A 249 5.20 13.47 9.37
N LEU A 250 4.14 14.29 9.23
CA LEU A 250 3.73 14.88 7.96
C LEU A 250 4.32 16.29 7.84
N VAL A 251 5.27 16.46 6.94
CA VAL A 251 6.03 17.71 6.80
C VAL A 251 5.10 18.87 6.46
N GLY A 252 5.21 19.96 7.22
CA GLY A 252 4.39 21.16 7.08
C GLY A 252 3.01 21.09 7.75
N TYR A 253 2.69 20.02 8.48
CA TYR A 253 1.47 19.89 9.26
C TYR A 253 1.72 20.11 10.75
N GLY A 254 0.85 20.88 11.41
CA GLY A 254 0.97 21.20 12.83
C GLY A 254 2.10 22.19 13.16
N GLY A 255 2.33 22.41 14.46
CA GLY A 255 3.34 23.36 14.95
C GLY A 255 4.76 22.80 15.10
N ASN A 256 4.92 21.48 15.02
CA ASN A 256 6.21 20.79 15.19
C ASN A 256 6.28 19.61 14.21
N TYR A 257 7.22 19.65 13.26
CA TYR A 257 7.41 18.65 12.20
C TYR A 257 8.87 18.62 11.73
N PRO A 258 9.33 17.53 11.08
CA PRO A 258 10.71 17.40 10.58
C PRO A 258 11.12 18.54 9.64
N GLN A 259 12.24 19.17 9.94
CA GLN A 259 12.81 20.26 9.16
C GLN A 259 14.01 19.81 8.33
N GLN A 260 14.62 18.66 8.64
CA GLN A 260 15.79 18.13 7.94
C GLN A 260 15.46 16.86 7.16
N VAL A 261 14.49 16.93 6.26
CA VAL A 261 14.03 15.79 5.44
C VAL A 261 15.13 15.34 4.46
N HIS A 262 15.37 14.03 4.34
CA HIS A 262 16.30 13.41 3.37
C HIS A 262 15.77 13.55 1.92
N HIS A 263 15.74 14.77 1.39
CA HIS A 263 15.17 15.07 0.09
C HIS A 263 15.95 16.18 -0.62
N ARG A 264 16.59 15.85 -1.75
CA ARG A 264 17.47 16.78 -2.50
C ARG A 264 16.75 18.07 -2.91
N GLY A 265 15.54 17.97 -3.45
CA GLY A 265 14.76 19.16 -3.84
C GLY A 265 14.34 20.04 -2.65
N ALA A 266 14.32 19.48 -1.44
CA ALA A 266 13.98 20.23 -0.23
C ALA A 266 15.23 20.87 0.39
N SER A 267 16.37 20.16 0.36
CA SER A 267 17.61 20.59 1.01
C SER A 267 18.44 21.61 0.23
N ILE A 268 18.23 21.73 -1.09
CA ILE A 268 18.99 22.63 -1.97
C ILE A 268 18.17 23.92 -2.21
N PRO A 269 18.71 25.12 -1.94
CA PRO A 269 18.02 26.38 -2.24
C PRO A 269 17.68 26.47 -3.73
N ALA A 270 16.46 26.93 -4.05
CA ALA A 270 15.90 26.89 -5.41
C ALA A 270 16.72 27.66 -6.47
N ASN A 271 17.54 28.63 -6.05
CA ASN A 271 18.36 29.47 -6.92
C ASN A 271 19.79 28.96 -7.12
N VAL A 272 20.14 27.77 -6.63
CA VAL A 272 21.49 27.22 -6.77
C VAL A 272 21.56 26.20 -7.90
N ASP A 273 22.45 26.42 -8.87
CA ASP A 273 22.88 25.38 -9.79
C ASP A 273 23.95 24.51 -9.10
N THR A 274 23.58 23.27 -8.79
CA THR A 274 24.49 22.35 -8.12
C THR A 274 25.38 21.59 -9.09
N GLY A 275 25.12 21.64 -10.41
CA GLY A 275 25.77 20.78 -11.38
C GLY A 275 25.59 19.29 -11.05
N CYS A 276 26.68 18.64 -10.63
CA CYS A 276 26.70 17.26 -10.09
C CYS A 276 27.25 17.19 -8.65
N LYS A 277 27.30 18.34 -7.95
CA LYS A 277 27.67 18.44 -6.53
C LYS A 277 26.41 18.53 -5.69
N GLY A 278 26.47 18.18 -4.42
CA GLY A 278 25.25 18.06 -3.60
C GLY A 278 25.45 17.74 -2.13
N PHE A 279 26.56 17.06 -1.79
CA PHE A 279 26.77 16.51 -0.46
C PHE A 279 26.86 17.56 0.66
N GLN A 280 27.24 18.80 0.36
CA GLN A 280 27.23 19.88 1.36
C GLN A 280 25.84 20.15 1.94
N TRP A 281 24.76 20.02 1.13
CA TRP A 281 23.39 20.15 1.62
C TRP A 281 22.92 18.90 2.36
N LEU A 282 23.50 17.73 2.09
CA LEU A 282 23.24 16.55 2.90
C LEU A 282 23.79 16.73 4.32
N SER A 283 25.02 17.23 4.44
CA SER A 283 25.73 17.40 5.72
C SER A 283 25.37 18.67 6.51
N SER A 284 24.58 19.58 5.94
CA SER A 284 24.19 20.83 6.61
C SER A 284 23.33 20.54 7.85
N THR A 285 23.52 21.28 8.93
CA THR A 285 22.67 21.20 10.13
C THR A 285 21.48 22.17 10.08
N GLU A 286 21.44 23.03 9.08
CA GLU A 286 20.33 23.97 8.88
C GLU A 286 19.07 23.24 8.42
N PRO A 287 17.87 23.76 8.76
CA PRO A 287 16.61 23.34 8.15
C PRO A 287 16.67 23.31 6.61
N ASN A 288 15.86 22.44 6.00
CA ASN A 288 15.69 22.42 4.55
C ASN A 288 15.14 23.79 4.08
N PRO A 289 15.78 24.47 3.11
CA PRO A 289 15.35 25.78 2.62
C PRO A 289 13.99 25.75 1.92
N ASN A 290 13.58 24.60 1.37
CA ASN A 290 12.24 24.42 0.81
C ASN A 290 11.47 23.39 1.64
N VAL A 291 10.30 23.78 2.14
CA VAL A 291 9.42 22.88 2.90
C VAL A 291 8.77 21.89 1.94
N ALA A 292 8.99 20.59 2.19
CA ALA A 292 8.38 19.50 1.43
C ALA A 292 6.95 19.23 1.93
N PHE A 293 6.03 20.17 1.72
CA PHE A 293 4.65 20.08 2.24
C PHE A 293 3.97 18.75 1.85
N GLY A 294 3.41 18.08 2.84
CA GLY A 294 2.69 16.81 2.66
C GLY A 294 3.60 15.59 2.50
N ALA A 295 4.92 15.75 2.57
CA ALA A 295 5.84 14.62 2.58
C ALA A 295 5.70 13.86 3.91
N LEU A 296 5.30 12.58 3.84
CA LEU A 296 5.31 11.68 4.99
C LEU A 296 6.70 11.06 5.10
N VAL A 297 7.44 11.39 6.17
CA VAL A 297 8.79 10.85 6.41
C VAL A 297 8.72 9.38 6.84
N GLY A 298 9.89 8.72 6.92
CA GLY A 298 10.02 7.32 7.30
C GLY A 298 9.43 6.99 8.67
N GLY A 299 9.60 7.85 9.67
CA GLY A 299 8.98 7.71 10.99
C GLY A 299 9.92 7.35 12.15
N PRO A 300 9.37 7.06 13.34
CA PRO A 300 10.18 6.87 14.55
C PRO A 300 10.82 5.48 14.61
N PHE A 301 11.82 5.36 15.49
CA PHE A 301 12.33 4.06 15.94
C PHE A 301 11.34 3.38 16.88
N LYS A 302 11.60 2.12 17.21
CA LYS A 302 10.71 1.30 18.05
C LYS A 302 10.41 1.92 19.41
N ASN A 303 11.34 2.69 19.98
CA ASN A 303 11.18 3.40 21.26
C ASN A 303 10.51 4.78 21.11
N ASP A 304 9.78 5.01 20.02
CA ASP A 304 9.10 6.26 19.67
C ASP A 304 10.04 7.45 19.40
N SER A 305 11.36 7.29 19.47
CA SER A 305 12.30 8.38 19.22
C SER A 305 12.41 8.71 17.73
N PHE A 306 12.52 10.00 17.42
CA PHE A 306 12.73 10.51 16.07
C PHE A 306 13.91 11.49 16.08
N ILE A 307 14.87 11.25 15.19
CA ILE A 307 16.07 12.07 15.06
C ILE A 307 15.98 12.80 13.71
N ASP A 308 15.60 14.09 13.77
CA ASP A 308 15.47 14.97 12.61
C ASP A 308 16.83 15.39 12.04
N LEU A 309 17.50 14.41 11.41
CA LEU A 309 18.78 14.58 10.75
C LEU A 309 18.65 14.14 9.31
N ARG A 310 19.05 15.01 8.38
CA ARG A 310 18.94 14.74 6.94
C ARG A 310 19.64 13.48 6.49
N ASN A 311 20.75 13.10 7.13
CA ASN A 311 21.47 11.87 6.77
C ASN A 311 20.88 10.60 7.40
N ASN A 312 19.87 10.73 8.27
CA ASN A 312 19.13 9.61 8.84
C ASN A 312 17.97 9.24 7.90
N SER A 313 18.29 8.63 6.76
CA SER A 313 17.31 8.27 5.73
C SER A 313 16.24 7.31 6.25
N MET A 314 16.56 6.44 7.22
CA MET A 314 15.60 5.52 7.86
C MET A 314 14.35 6.23 8.37
N GLN A 315 14.54 7.39 9.01
CA GLN A 315 13.46 8.15 9.65
C GLN A 315 13.01 9.36 8.82
N THR A 316 13.93 10.01 8.10
CA THR A 316 13.67 11.31 7.46
C THR A 316 13.45 11.24 5.95
N GLU A 317 13.58 10.07 5.31
CA GLU A 317 13.31 9.91 3.88
C GLU A 317 11.80 9.76 3.64
N PRO A 318 11.19 10.65 2.84
CA PRO A 318 9.81 10.49 2.43
C PRO A 318 9.71 9.58 1.21
N SER A 319 8.65 8.80 1.13
CA SER A 319 8.40 7.91 -0.01
C SER A 319 7.05 8.18 -0.69
N THR A 320 7.02 7.94 -2.00
CA THR A 320 5.81 8.14 -2.81
C THR A 320 4.73 7.14 -2.42
N TYR A 321 5.08 5.89 -2.16
CA TYR A 321 4.13 4.83 -1.81
C TYR A 321 3.48 5.06 -0.44
N ASN A 322 4.20 5.62 0.55
CA ASN A 322 3.59 6.04 1.82
C ASN A 322 2.58 7.17 1.60
N SER A 323 3.01 8.21 0.86
CA SER A 323 2.20 9.40 0.62
C SER A 323 0.93 9.06 -0.17
N ALA A 324 1.03 8.17 -1.16
CA ALA A 324 -0.11 7.71 -1.95
C ALA A 324 -1.17 7.00 -1.07
N VAL A 325 -0.75 6.09 -0.20
CA VAL A 325 -1.67 5.37 0.69
C VAL A 325 -2.24 6.29 1.77
N LEU A 326 -1.45 7.24 2.29
CA LEU A 326 -1.94 8.26 3.23
C LEU A 326 -3.07 9.08 2.63
N VAL A 327 -2.98 9.50 1.37
CA VAL A 327 -4.08 10.22 0.69
C VAL A 327 -5.35 9.37 0.64
N GLY A 328 -5.23 8.08 0.29
CA GLY A 328 -6.37 7.15 0.31
C GLY A 328 -6.98 6.98 1.71
N LEU A 329 -6.13 6.83 2.73
CA LEU A 329 -6.54 6.71 4.13
C LEU A 329 -7.27 7.96 4.62
N LEU A 330 -6.67 9.14 4.45
CA LEU A 330 -7.28 10.40 4.88
C LEU A 330 -8.59 10.63 4.13
N SER A 331 -8.65 10.34 2.82
CA SER A 331 -9.89 10.41 2.05
C SER A 331 -10.98 9.51 2.66
N GLY A 332 -10.69 8.26 3.01
CA GLY A 332 -11.67 7.35 3.60
C GLY A 332 -12.09 7.69 5.04
N LEU A 333 -11.27 8.45 5.77
CA LEU A 333 -11.60 8.94 7.12
C LEU A 333 -12.44 10.21 7.10
N VAL A 334 -12.21 11.13 6.14
CA VAL A 334 -12.96 12.39 6.05
C VAL A 334 -14.28 12.25 5.31
N THR A 335 -14.43 11.22 4.47
CA THR A 335 -15.68 10.99 3.76
C THR A 335 -16.55 9.95 4.45
N THR A 336 -17.87 10.17 4.41
CA THR A 336 -18.90 9.14 4.65
C THR A 336 -19.29 8.46 3.33
N SER A 337 -18.34 8.30 2.40
CA SER A 337 -18.63 7.96 1.00
C SER A 337 -19.16 6.54 0.83
N SER A 338 -20.20 6.41 0.00
CA SER A 338 -20.65 5.14 -0.57
C SER A 338 -19.51 4.50 -1.37
N ILE A 339 -19.26 3.22 -1.12
CA ILE A 339 -18.19 2.46 -1.77
C ILE A 339 -18.45 2.37 -3.29
N PRO A 340 -17.47 2.67 -4.16
CA PRO A 340 -17.62 2.55 -5.61
C PRO A 340 -18.06 1.12 -5.97
N LEU A 341 -19.17 0.99 -6.69
CA LEU A 341 -19.67 -0.30 -7.18
C LEU A 341 -18.76 -0.80 -8.32
N SER A 342 -18.51 -2.12 -8.36
CA SER A 342 -17.81 -2.74 -9.51
C SER A 342 -18.63 -2.48 -10.79
N LEU A 343 -17.98 -2.43 -11.95
CA LEU A 343 -18.63 -2.13 -13.24
C LEU A 343 -19.82 -3.05 -13.57
N ASN A 344 -19.91 -4.23 -12.93
CA ASN A 344 -20.99 -5.20 -13.12
C ASN A 344 -22.00 -5.28 -11.96
N SER A 345 -22.18 -4.19 -11.19
CA SER A 345 -23.18 -4.15 -10.10
C SER A 345 -24.60 -3.80 -10.55
N ASN A 346 -24.88 -3.82 -11.86
CA ASN A 346 -26.22 -3.61 -12.43
C ASN A 346 -26.89 -4.95 -12.78
#